data_AF-A0A3P8W3Q1-F1
#
_entry.id   AF-A0A3P8W3Q1-F1
#
_cell.length_a   1.000
_cell.length_b   1.000
_cell.length_c   1.000
_cell.angle_alpha   90.00
_cell.angle_beta   90.00
_cell.angle_gamma   90.00
#
_symmetry.space_group_name_H-M   'P 1'
#
loop_
_entity.id
_entity.type
_entity.pdbx_description
1 polymer ?
#
loop_
_entity_poly.entity_id
_entity_poly.type
_entity_poly.pdbx_seq_one_letter_code
_entity_poly.pdbx_strand_id
1 'polypeptide(L)'
;MNSVVALDFDRVDKRLYWIDVSRRVIERMYFNGSNREVVVNGVVHGEGLAVDWIGRKLYWVDSTLDCLKVSELDGRFVRKLVEHCVDANNTYCFENPRAIVLHPKYGYVFWTDWGNKAFIGRAGMDGVNKVAVITTKIEWPNGITIDYTNDKLYWSDAHLNYIEFSDLDGQHRHTVYDGDLPHPFALTVFEDSVYWTDWNMRTVEKGNKYNGSGRQMLVNTTHRPFDIHVCHPYRQPICEFNLWNFFIRTFSLFLYF
;
A
#
# COMPACT_ATOMS: atom_id res chain seq x y z
N MET A 1 17.84 -13.57 -4.66
CA MET A 1 16.53 -12.96 -4.37
C MET A 1 15.70 -13.30 -5.58
N ASN A 2 14.82 -14.29 -5.49
CA ASN A 2 14.30 -14.92 -6.71
C ASN A 2 12.86 -14.47 -7.03
N SER A 3 12.15 -13.82 -6.11
CA SER A 3 10.85 -13.20 -6.42
C SER A 3 10.43 -12.20 -5.32
N VAL A 4 10.95 -10.97 -5.37
CA VAL A 4 10.53 -9.88 -4.47
C VAL A 4 9.42 -9.09 -5.16
N VAL A 5 8.27 -8.92 -4.50
CA VAL A 5 7.06 -8.34 -5.12
C VAL A 5 6.58 -7.03 -4.48
N ALA A 6 6.82 -6.86 -3.19
CA ALA A 6 6.45 -5.66 -2.44
C ALA A 6 7.55 -5.28 -1.46
N LEU A 7 7.71 -4.00 -1.22
CA LEU A 7 8.67 -3.46 -0.26
C LEU A 7 8.10 -2.22 0.42
N ASP A 8 8.58 -1.92 1.61
CA ASP A 8 8.40 -0.62 2.23
C ASP A 8 9.60 -0.35 3.14
N PHE A 9 9.67 0.83 3.71
CA PHE A 9 10.78 1.23 4.56
C PHE A 9 10.30 1.72 5.92
N ASP A 10 11.20 1.69 6.88
CA ASP A 10 11.07 2.39 8.14
C ASP A 10 12.21 3.40 8.23
N ARG A 11 11.86 4.68 8.18
CA ARG A 11 12.83 5.75 8.28
C ARG A 11 13.43 5.88 9.68
N VAL A 12 12.71 5.50 10.73
CA VAL A 12 13.16 5.67 12.13
C VAL A 12 14.34 4.75 12.41
N ASP A 13 14.19 3.45 12.16
CA ASP A 13 15.28 2.47 12.36
C ASP A 13 16.14 2.28 11.10
N LYS A 14 15.84 3.01 10.01
CA LYS A 14 16.53 2.94 8.71
C LYS A 14 16.56 1.52 8.15
N ARG A 15 15.39 0.89 8.10
CA ARG A 15 15.21 -0.50 7.66
C ARG A 15 14.35 -0.59 6.41
N LEU A 16 14.69 -1.52 5.52
CA LEU A 16 13.85 -1.96 4.41
C LEU A 16 13.15 -3.24 4.81
N TYR A 17 11.89 -3.38 4.44
CA TYR A 17 11.07 -4.58 4.58
C TYR A 17 10.63 -5.02 3.19
N TRP A 18 10.58 -6.33 2.91
CA TRP A 18 10.08 -6.83 1.64
C TRP A 18 9.49 -8.22 1.75
N ILE A 19 8.58 -8.53 0.83
CA ILE A 19 7.98 -9.86 0.66
C ILE A 19 8.78 -10.61 -0.41
N ASP A 20 9.31 -11.78 -0.05
CA ASP A 20 9.85 -12.76 -1.02
C ASP A 20 8.85 -13.91 -1.17
N VAL A 21 8.08 -13.90 -2.26
CA VAL A 21 7.00 -14.88 -2.49
C VAL A 21 7.54 -16.28 -2.79
N SER A 22 8.76 -16.38 -3.34
CA SER A 22 9.38 -17.69 -3.58
C SER A 22 9.74 -18.38 -2.28
N ARG A 23 10.12 -17.60 -1.27
CA ARG A 23 10.46 -18.08 0.07
C ARG A 23 9.29 -18.03 1.05
N ARG A 24 8.19 -17.37 0.70
CA ARG A 24 6.99 -17.20 1.55
C ARG A 24 7.30 -16.50 2.88
N VAL A 25 8.11 -15.45 2.82
CA VAL A 25 8.58 -14.69 4.00
C VAL A 25 8.47 -13.19 3.79
N ILE A 26 8.38 -12.47 4.92
CA ILE A 26 8.76 -11.05 4.98
C ILE A 26 10.13 -10.98 5.63
N GLU A 27 11.04 -10.28 4.98
CA GLU A 27 12.39 -10.02 5.48
C GLU A 27 12.59 -8.54 5.73
N ARG A 28 13.61 -8.21 6.53
CA ARG A 28 14.10 -6.85 6.67
C ARG A 28 15.62 -6.78 6.72
N MET A 29 16.17 -5.61 6.41
CA MET A 29 17.59 -5.28 6.60
C MET A 29 17.75 -3.78 6.83
N TYR A 30 18.90 -3.36 7.36
CA TYR A 30 19.24 -1.93 7.40
C TYR A 30 19.52 -1.39 5.99
N PHE A 31 19.39 -0.08 5.79
CA PHE A 31 19.70 0.59 4.52
C PHE A 31 21.15 0.37 4.04
N ASN A 32 22.07 0.07 4.95
CA ASN A 32 23.47 -0.27 4.63
C ASN A 32 23.65 -1.75 4.21
N GLY A 33 22.58 -2.53 4.12
CA GLY A 33 22.58 -3.95 3.74
C GLY A 33 22.92 -4.93 4.88
N SER A 34 23.19 -4.44 6.10
CA SER A 34 23.50 -5.29 7.25
C SER A 34 22.24 -5.81 7.96
N ASN A 35 22.42 -6.81 8.84
CA ASN A 35 21.36 -7.38 9.68
C ASN A 35 20.12 -7.83 8.90
N ARG A 36 20.34 -8.53 7.77
CA ARG A 36 19.25 -9.18 7.06
C ARG A 36 18.67 -10.31 7.91
N GLU A 37 17.37 -10.26 8.14
CA GLU A 37 16.64 -11.28 8.90
C GLU A 37 15.24 -11.53 8.34
N VAL A 38 14.72 -12.73 8.57
CA VAL A 38 13.31 -13.07 8.31
C VAL A 38 12.50 -12.63 9.53
N VAL A 39 11.49 -11.77 9.32
CA VAL A 39 10.59 -11.31 10.39
C VAL A 39 9.29 -12.09 10.44
N VAL A 40 8.72 -12.45 9.28
CA VAL A 40 7.48 -13.23 9.21
C VAL A 40 7.70 -14.43 8.29
N ASN A 41 7.32 -15.62 8.77
CA ASN A 41 7.29 -16.86 8.00
C ASN A 41 5.85 -17.22 7.62
N GLY A 42 5.68 -18.00 6.55
CA GLY A 42 4.37 -18.54 6.17
C GLY A 42 3.45 -17.50 5.52
N VAL A 43 4.02 -16.51 4.82
CA VAL A 43 3.26 -15.62 3.94
C VAL A 43 2.88 -16.42 2.69
N VAL A 44 1.61 -16.79 2.54
CA VAL A 44 1.18 -17.77 1.55
C VAL A 44 1.27 -17.18 0.15
N HIS A 45 0.65 -16.02 -0.04
CA HIS A 45 0.75 -15.23 -1.26
C HIS A 45 0.64 -13.74 -0.96
N GLY A 46 1.71 -13.18 -0.39
CA GLY A 46 1.76 -11.77 -0.04
C GLY A 46 1.97 -10.89 -1.27
N GLU A 47 1.09 -9.91 -1.47
CA GLU A 47 1.07 -9.05 -2.66
C GLU A 47 1.53 -7.62 -2.37
N GLY A 48 1.15 -7.09 -1.20
CA GLY A 48 1.42 -5.71 -0.79
C GLY A 48 1.87 -5.63 0.66
N LEU A 49 2.75 -4.68 0.95
CA LEU A 49 3.38 -4.46 2.25
C LEU A 49 3.35 -2.98 2.61
N ALA A 50 3.02 -2.65 3.86
CA ALA A 50 3.11 -1.29 4.38
C ALA A 50 3.61 -1.26 5.82
N VAL A 51 4.46 -0.29 6.14
CA VAL A 51 5.04 -0.06 7.46
C VAL A 51 4.31 1.12 8.12
N ASP A 52 3.77 0.90 9.31
CA ASP A 52 3.34 1.99 10.19
C ASP A 52 4.54 2.51 10.97
N TRP A 53 5.14 3.59 10.47
CA TRP A 53 6.29 4.22 11.09
C TRP A 53 5.98 4.91 12.44
N ILE A 54 4.70 5.18 12.75
CA ILE A 54 4.25 5.82 13.99
C ILE A 54 3.91 4.75 15.05
N GLY A 55 2.98 3.86 14.75
CA GLY A 55 2.54 2.79 15.66
C GLY A 55 3.49 1.59 15.71
N ARG A 56 4.53 1.60 14.88
CA ARG A 56 5.59 0.58 14.81
C ARG A 56 4.99 -0.80 14.53
N LYS A 57 4.20 -0.89 13.46
CA LYS A 57 3.50 -2.11 13.02
C LYS A 57 3.79 -2.40 11.56
N LEU A 58 3.67 -3.66 11.19
CA LEU A 58 3.83 -4.14 9.83
C LEU A 58 2.48 -4.66 9.33
N TYR A 59 2.06 -4.21 8.15
CA TYR A 59 0.79 -4.59 7.53
C TYR A 59 1.04 -5.20 6.16
N TRP A 60 0.31 -6.25 5.80
CA TRP A 60 0.38 -6.83 4.47
C TRP A 60 -0.95 -7.46 4.07
N VAL A 61 -1.14 -7.60 2.76
CA VAL A 61 -2.27 -8.35 2.20
C VAL A 61 -1.80 -9.68 1.65
N ASP A 62 -2.64 -10.71 1.81
CA ASP A 62 -2.40 -12.05 1.29
C ASP A 62 -3.60 -12.47 0.43
N SER A 63 -3.36 -12.70 -0.86
CA SER A 63 -4.40 -12.98 -1.85
C SER A 63 -4.84 -14.44 -1.91
N THR A 64 -4.17 -15.34 -1.19
CA THR A 64 -4.68 -16.71 -1.01
C THR A 64 -5.49 -16.86 0.28
N LEU A 65 -5.21 -16.02 1.26
CA LEU A 65 -5.90 -16.04 2.55
C LEU A 65 -7.03 -15.01 2.66
N ASP A 66 -7.27 -14.25 1.58
CA ASP A 66 -8.33 -13.24 1.45
C ASP A 66 -8.39 -12.29 2.66
N CYS A 67 -7.23 -11.78 3.05
CA CYS A 67 -7.15 -10.95 4.24
C CYS A 67 -6.00 -9.96 4.23
N LEU A 68 -6.17 -8.93 5.07
CA LEU A 68 -5.16 -8.01 5.50
C LEU A 68 -4.70 -8.41 6.91
N LYS A 69 -3.39 -8.54 7.09
CA LYS A 69 -2.76 -8.93 8.36
C LYS A 69 -1.93 -7.79 8.94
N VAL A 70 -1.72 -7.86 10.25
CA VAL A 70 -0.86 -6.93 10.99
C VAL A 70 0.01 -7.69 12.00
N SER A 71 1.22 -7.19 12.25
CA SER A 71 2.12 -7.65 13.30
C SER A 71 2.93 -6.49 13.89
N GLU A 72 3.70 -6.76 14.94
CA GLU A 72 4.83 -5.92 15.30
C GLU A 72 5.87 -5.89 14.17
N LEU A 73 6.74 -4.87 14.16
CA LEU A 73 7.81 -4.77 13.15
C LEU A 73 8.81 -5.93 13.18
N ASP A 74 8.92 -6.64 14.30
CA ASP A 74 9.74 -7.85 14.44
C ASP A 74 8.97 -9.15 14.13
N GLY A 75 7.72 -9.03 13.65
CA GLY A 75 6.89 -10.16 13.25
C GLY A 75 6.14 -10.86 14.38
N ARG A 76 6.24 -10.38 15.63
CA ARG A 76 5.43 -10.92 16.73
C ARG A 76 3.96 -10.51 16.60
N PHE A 77 3.08 -11.31 17.21
CA PHE A 77 1.64 -11.04 17.32
C PHE A 77 0.94 -10.85 15.98
N VAL A 78 1.27 -11.68 14.98
CA VAL A 78 0.57 -11.72 13.70
C VAL A 78 -0.92 -12.02 13.93
N ARG A 79 -1.79 -11.15 13.40
CA ARG A 79 -3.24 -11.38 13.37
C ARG A 79 -3.84 -10.97 12.04
N LYS A 80 -4.97 -11.58 11.68
CA LYS A 80 -5.84 -11.03 10.63
C LYS A 80 -6.54 -9.80 11.18
N LEU A 81 -6.52 -8.71 10.42
CA LEU A 81 -7.11 -7.43 10.80
C LEU A 81 -8.40 -7.17 10.04
N VAL A 82 -8.41 -7.42 8.73
CA VAL A 82 -9.57 -7.27 7.86
C VAL A 82 -9.69 -8.51 6.99
N GLU A 83 -10.89 -9.06 6.92
CA GLU A 83 -11.26 -10.21 6.09
C GLU A 83 -12.76 -10.15 5.73
N HIS A 84 -13.18 -11.05 4.83
CA HIS A 84 -14.55 -11.12 4.30
C HIS A 84 -14.97 -9.83 3.57
N CYS A 85 -16.27 -9.58 3.50
CA CYS A 85 -16.81 -8.41 2.81
C CYS A 85 -16.75 -7.14 3.64
N VAL A 86 -16.65 -5.99 2.97
CA VAL A 86 -16.59 -4.66 3.60
C VAL A 86 -17.91 -3.91 3.59
N ASP A 87 -18.91 -4.43 2.89
CA ASP A 87 -20.26 -3.89 2.83
C ASP A 87 -21.29 -4.88 3.37
N ALA A 88 -22.45 -4.38 3.78
CA ALA A 88 -23.52 -5.20 4.37
C ALA A 88 -24.14 -6.20 3.38
N ASN A 89 -24.03 -5.94 2.08
CA ASN A 89 -24.63 -6.76 1.03
C ASN A 89 -23.68 -7.85 0.51
N ASN A 90 -22.47 -7.97 1.06
CA ASN A 90 -21.44 -8.90 0.60
C ASN A 90 -21.09 -8.72 -0.90
N THR A 91 -21.01 -7.47 -1.34
CA THR A 91 -20.69 -7.10 -2.73
C THR A 91 -19.19 -6.97 -2.94
N TYR A 92 -18.50 -6.39 -1.97
CA TYR A 92 -17.07 -6.07 -2.03
C TYR A 92 -16.35 -6.89 -0.98
N CYS A 93 -15.73 -7.98 -1.42
CA CYS A 93 -15.09 -8.96 -0.54
C CYS A 93 -13.62 -9.08 -0.88
N PHE A 94 -12.81 -9.42 0.12
CA PHE A 94 -11.44 -9.82 -0.13
C PHE A 94 -11.45 -11.05 -1.03
N GLU A 95 -10.93 -10.91 -2.24
CA GLU A 95 -10.81 -11.99 -3.22
C GLU A 95 -9.41 -11.97 -3.84
N ASN A 96 -8.98 -10.81 -4.34
CA ASN A 96 -7.62 -10.62 -4.86
C ASN A 96 -7.05 -9.29 -4.34
N PRO A 97 -6.77 -9.16 -3.04
CA PRO A 97 -6.14 -7.95 -2.51
C PRO A 97 -4.72 -7.81 -3.06
N ARG A 98 -4.32 -6.60 -3.47
CA ARG A 98 -3.02 -6.35 -4.13
C ARG A 98 -2.16 -5.33 -3.41
N ALA A 99 -2.45 -4.03 -3.54
CA ALA A 99 -1.64 -2.98 -2.92
C ALA A 99 -2.26 -2.50 -1.61
N ILE A 100 -1.44 -1.98 -0.70
CA ILE A 100 -1.83 -1.51 0.64
C ILE A 100 -1.05 -0.25 1.00
N VAL A 101 -1.72 0.72 1.60
CA VAL A 101 -1.10 1.94 2.14
C VAL A 101 -1.75 2.39 3.44
N LEU A 102 -0.96 3.08 4.26
CA LEU A 102 -1.36 3.50 5.59
C LEU A 102 -1.40 5.02 5.68
N HIS A 103 -2.34 5.53 6.48
CA HIS A 103 -2.40 6.91 6.91
C HIS A 103 -2.35 7.01 8.44
N PRO A 104 -1.17 6.82 9.08
CA PRO A 104 -1.07 6.70 10.54
C PRO A 104 -1.66 7.88 11.31
N LYS A 105 -1.55 9.11 10.78
CA LYS A 105 -2.14 10.32 11.37
C LYS A 105 -3.65 10.24 11.58
N TYR A 106 -4.38 9.60 10.66
CA TYR A 106 -5.82 9.40 10.75
C TYR A 106 -6.20 8.01 11.22
N GLY A 107 -5.23 7.08 11.27
CA GLY A 107 -5.45 5.69 11.65
C GLY A 107 -6.25 4.92 10.62
N TYR A 108 -6.02 5.19 9.32
CA TYR A 108 -6.65 4.46 8.23
C TYR A 108 -5.66 3.56 7.51
N VAL A 109 -6.16 2.40 7.07
CA VAL A 109 -5.51 1.54 6.09
C VAL A 109 -6.38 1.48 4.84
N PHE A 110 -5.73 1.58 3.69
CA PHE A 110 -6.36 1.46 2.38
C PHE A 110 -5.72 0.30 1.63
N TRP A 111 -6.51 -0.39 0.82
CA TRP A 111 -6.01 -1.45 -0.05
C TRP A 111 -6.80 -1.50 -1.34
N THR A 112 -6.20 -2.12 -2.36
CA THR A 112 -6.88 -2.42 -3.61
C THR A 112 -7.25 -3.90 -3.66
N ASP A 113 -8.40 -4.21 -4.26
CA ASP A 113 -8.81 -5.57 -4.58
C ASP A 113 -9.28 -5.62 -6.03
N TRP A 114 -8.75 -6.58 -6.79
CA TRP A 114 -9.04 -6.77 -8.22
C TRP A 114 -9.76 -8.11 -8.47
N GLY A 115 -10.53 -8.58 -7.48
CA GLY A 115 -11.47 -9.69 -7.60
C GLY A 115 -12.59 -9.41 -8.62
N ASN A 116 -13.60 -10.29 -8.63
CA ASN A 116 -14.73 -10.18 -9.55
C ASN A 116 -15.49 -8.86 -9.41
N LYS A 117 -15.53 -8.30 -8.19
CA LYS A 117 -16.01 -6.95 -7.90
C LYS A 117 -14.86 -6.12 -7.38
N ALA A 118 -14.06 -5.56 -8.30
CA ALA A 118 -12.93 -4.72 -7.96
C ALA A 118 -13.33 -3.47 -7.16
N PHE A 119 -12.49 -3.08 -6.21
CA PHE A 119 -12.71 -1.90 -5.37
C PHE A 119 -11.41 -1.42 -4.71
N ILE A 120 -11.47 -0.20 -4.15
CA ILE A 120 -10.53 0.26 -3.14
C ILE A 120 -11.24 0.24 -1.80
N GLY A 121 -10.68 -0.50 -0.84
CA GLY A 121 -11.19 -0.59 0.51
C GLY A 121 -10.49 0.38 1.46
N ARG A 122 -11.19 0.74 2.54
CA ARG A 122 -10.65 1.48 3.68
C ARG A 122 -11.15 0.86 4.96
N ALA A 123 -10.31 0.78 5.98
CA ALA A 123 -10.69 0.45 7.35
C ALA A 123 -9.88 1.30 8.35
N GLY A 124 -10.31 1.30 9.61
CA GLY A 124 -9.44 1.71 10.71
C GLY A 124 -8.25 0.77 10.82
N MET A 125 -7.09 1.29 11.25
CA MET A 125 -5.89 0.48 11.52
C MET A 125 -6.07 -0.47 12.73
N ASP A 126 -7.18 -0.34 13.44
CA ASP A 126 -7.69 -1.28 14.46
C ASP A 126 -8.56 -2.41 13.87
N GLY A 127 -8.92 -2.35 12.58
CA GLY A 127 -9.73 -3.33 11.85
C GLY A 127 -11.22 -2.99 11.79
N VAL A 128 -11.65 -1.88 12.39
CA VAL A 128 -13.06 -1.49 12.50
C VAL A 128 -13.46 -0.54 11.35
N ASN A 129 -14.76 -0.35 11.10
CA ASN A 129 -15.29 0.59 10.12
C ASN A 129 -14.77 0.36 8.69
N LYS A 130 -14.68 -0.90 8.28
CA LYS A 130 -14.34 -1.29 6.91
C LYS A 130 -15.44 -0.83 5.94
N VAL A 131 -15.03 -0.31 4.77
CA VAL A 131 -15.93 0.21 3.73
C VAL A 131 -15.21 0.19 2.36
N ALA A 132 -15.95 0.01 1.27
CA ALA A 132 -15.44 0.24 -0.08
C ALA A 132 -15.58 1.73 -0.44
N VAL A 133 -14.48 2.41 -0.73
CA VAL A 133 -14.45 3.87 -1.02
C VAL A 133 -14.45 4.19 -2.51
N ILE A 134 -13.86 3.32 -3.34
CA ILE A 134 -13.94 3.42 -4.81
C ILE A 134 -14.56 2.13 -5.33
N THR A 135 -15.68 2.24 -6.04
CA THR A 135 -16.51 1.10 -6.48
C THR A 135 -16.97 1.19 -7.94
N THR A 136 -16.62 2.26 -8.64
CA THR A 136 -17.01 2.52 -10.02
C THR A 136 -15.78 2.79 -10.87
N LYS A 137 -15.85 2.53 -12.19
CA LYS A 137 -14.73 2.73 -13.14
C LYS A 137 -13.43 2.15 -12.57
N ILE A 138 -13.46 0.91 -12.10
CA ILE A 138 -12.34 0.25 -11.45
C ILE A 138 -12.40 -1.24 -11.79
N GLU A 139 -11.29 -1.79 -12.26
CA GLU A 139 -11.18 -3.16 -12.77
C GLU A 139 -9.90 -3.80 -12.24
N TRP A 140 -8.71 -3.29 -12.59
CA TRP A 140 -7.42 -3.79 -12.07
C TRP A 140 -6.64 -2.71 -11.31
N PRO A 141 -7.10 -2.31 -10.11
CA PRO A 141 -6.41 -1.31 -9.29
C PRO A 141 -5.09 -1.88 -8.73
N ASN A 142 -4.01 -1.74 -9.48
CA ASN A 142 -2.73 -2.37 -9.14
C ASN A 142 -1.93 -1.61 -8.09
N GLY A 143 -1.75 -0.30 -8.31
CA GLY A 143 -0.97 0.57 -7.43
C GLY A 143 -1.87 1.52 -6.66
N ILE A 144 -1.47 1.85 -5.43
CA ILE A 144 -2.14 2.84 -4.60
C ILE A 144 -1.11 3.60 -3.76
N THR A 145 -1.29 4.91 -3.59
CA THR A 145 -0.45 5.73 -2.72
C THR A 145 -1.21 6.91 -2.14
N ILE A 146 -0.69 7.51 -1.08
CA ILE A 146 -1.28 8.68 -0.44
C ILE A 146 -0.34 9.87 -0.65
N ASP A 147 -0.89 11.00 -1.09
CA ASP A 147 -0.25 12.30 -0.91
C ASP A 147 -0.63 12.85 0.47
N TYR A 148 0.27 12.65 1.45
CA TYR A 148 0.07 13.07 2.84
C TYR A 148 0.01 14.58 3.04
N THR A 149 0.43 15.38 2.06
CA THR A 149 0.39 16.84 2.17
C THR A 149 -1.01 17.38 1.86
N ASN A 150 -1.69 16.73 0.91
CA ASN A 150 -2.99 17.16 0.40
C ASN A 150 -4.14 16.22 0.80
N ASP A 151 -3.85 15.20 1.61
CA ASP A 151 -4.76 14.13 2.01
C ASP A 151 -5.52 13.55 0.79
N LYS A 152 -4.76 13.18 -0.26
CA LYS A 152 -5.29 12.58 -1.48
C LYS A 152 -4.88 11.12 -1.63
N LEU A 153 -5.80 10.30 -2.12
CA LEU A 153 -5.56 8.91 -2.47
C LEU A 153 -5.35 8.82 -3.98
N TYR A 154 -4.21 8.29 -4.41
CA TYR A 154 -3.85 8.07 -5.81
C TYR A 154 -3.86 6.57 -6.11
N TRP A 155 -4.33 6.16 -7.28
CA TRP A 155 -4.26 4.78 -7.74
C TRP A 155 -4.09 4.68 -9.25
N SER A 156 -3.63 3.51 -9.71
CA SER A 156 -3.55 3.18 -11.13
C SER A 156 -4.41 1.97 -11.45
N ASP A 157 -5.12 2.01 -12.56
CA ASP A 157 -5.85 0.87 -13.09
C ASP A 157 -5.16 0.31 -14.33
N ALA A 158 -4.75 -0.95 -14.26
CA ALA A 158 -4.00 -1.61 -15.33
C ALA A 158 -4.86 -2.20 -16.44
N HIS A 159 -6.18 -2.26 -16.27
CA HIS A 159 -7.12 -2.68 -17.30
C HIS A 159 -7.66 -1.48 -18.06
N LEU A 160 -8.02 -0.44 -17.30
CA LEU A 160 -8.60 0.80 -17.82
C LEU A 160 -7.53 1.84 -18.21
N ASN A 161 -6.25 1.55 -17.98
CA ASN A 161 -5.09 2.33 -18.40
C ASN A 161 -5.09 3.79 -17.93
N TYR A 162 -5.36 4.02 -16.65
CA TYR A 162 -5.37 5.37 -16.07
C TYR A 162 -4.59 5.47 -14.76
N ILE A 163 -4.23 6.70 -14.38
CA ILE A 163 -3.88 7.08 -13.02
C ILE A 163 -4.85 8.16 -12.57
N GLU A 164 -5.45 7.98 -11.41
CA GLU A 164 -6.44 8.88 -10.83
C GLU A 164 -6.12 9.19 -9.38
N PHE A 165 -6.73 10.27 -8.86
CA PHE A 165 -6.77 10.54 -7.45
C PHE A 165 -8.14 11.02 -6.98
N SER A 166 -8.35 10.96 -5.67
CA SER A 166 -9.55 11.44 -4.99
C SER A 166 -9.19 11.97 -3.59
N ASP A 167 -10.19 12.48 -2.89
CA ASP A 167 -10.17 12.57 -1.43
C ASP A 167 -10.04 11.18 -0.79
N LEU A 168 -9.67 11.12 0.50
CA LEU A 168 -9.52 9.87 1.24
C LEU A 168 -10.84 9.08 1.42
N ASP A 169 -11.99 9.69 1.15
CA ASP A 169 -13.30 9.05 1.18
C ASP A 169 -13.83 8.66 -0.21
N GLY A 170 -13.01 8.88 -1.26
CA GLY A 170 -13.35 8.59 -2.65
C GLY A 170 -14.02 9.72 -3.42
N GLN A 171 -14.31 10.86 -2.77
CA GLN A 171 -14.94 12.01 -3.41
C GLN A 171 -13.94 12.84 -4.23
N HIS A 172 -14.47 13.74 -5.07
CA HIS A 172 -13.66 14.64 -5.90
C HIS A 172 -12.61 13.88 -6.72
N ARG A 173 -13.07 12.87 -7.46
CA ARG A 173 -12.22 12.04 -8.31
C ARG A 173 -11.73 12.83 -9.53
N HIS A 174 -10.43 12.75 -9.79
CA HIS A 174 -9.75 13.43 -10.88
C HIS A 174 -8.79 12.49 -11.61
N THR A 175 -8.82 12.55 -12.95
CA THR A 175 -7.92 11.79 -13.83
C THR A 175 -6.64 12.57 -14.08
N VAL A 176 -5.50 11.93 -13.78
CA VAL A 176 -4.14 12.46 -14.02
C VAL A 176 -3.64 12.01 -15.38
N TYR A 177 -3.80 10.72 -15.66
CA TYR A 177 -3.44 10.08 -16.93
C TYR A 177 -4.61 9.24 -17.41
N ASP A 178 -4.88 9.32 -18.71
CA ASP A 178 -5.92 8.55 -19.39
C ASP A 178 -5.35 8.07 -20.72
N GLY A 179 -4.82 6.84 -20.75
CA GLY A 179 -4.13 6.26 -21.91
C GLY A 179 -2.60 6.13 -21.76
N ASP A 180 -2.01 5.31 -22.65
CA ASP A 180 -0.58 4.98 -22.70
C ASP A 180 0.02 4.42 -21.39
N LEU A 181 -0.78 3.68 -20.62
CA LEU A 181 -0.39 2.98 -19.40
C LEU A 181 -0.71 1.48 -19.55
N PRO A 182 0.06 0.74 -20.37
CA PRO A 182 -0.35 -0.59 -20.81
C PRO A 182 -0.38 -1.64 -19.69
N HIS A 183 0.39 -1.48 -18.60
CA HIS A 183 0.25 -2.30 -17.40
C HIS A 183 0.94 -1.67 -16.17
N PRO A 184 0.43 -0.55 -15.62
CA PRO A 184 0.95 0.03 -14.39
C PRO A 184 0.83 -0.96 -13.22
N PHE A 185 1.89 -1.11 -12.44
CA PHE A 185 1.92 -2.07 -11.33
C PHE A 185 1.91 -1.38 -9.96
N ALA A 186 2.85 -0.48 -9.70
CA ALA A 186 2.91 0.30 -8.47
C ALA A 186 3.10 1.78 -8.79
N LEU A 187 2.71 2.65 -7.86
CA LEU A 187 2.96 4.08 -7.98
C LEU A 187 3.26 4.72 -6.62
N THR A 188 3.99 5.83 -6.66
CA THR A 188 4.34 6.64 -5.51
C THR A 188 4.32 8.11 -5.91
N VAL A 189 4.13 9.01 -4.95
CA VAL A 189 4.07 10.46 -5.21
C VAL A 189 5.11 11.19 -4.37
N PHE A 190 5.74 12.20 -4.96
CA PHE A 190 6.62 13.12 -4.25
C PHE A 190 6.66 14.46 -4.95
N GLU A 191 6.57 15.54 -4.16
CA GLU A 191 6.40 16.90 -4.66
C GLU A 191 5.24 16.95 -5.68
N ASP A 192 5.46 17.50 -6.86
CA ASP A 192 4.45 17.63 -7.92
C ASP A 192 4.46 16.44 -8.90
N SER A 193 5.17 15.35 -8.57
CA SER A 193 5.34 14.20 -9.47
C SER A 193 4.67 12.94 -8.93
N VAL A 194 4.04 12.21 -9.83
CA VAL A 194 3.71 10.79 -9.66
C VAL A 194 4.74 9.95 -10.40
N TYR A 195 5.16 8.86 -9.79
CA TYR A 195 6.12 7.90 -10.31
C TYR A 195 5.43 6.54 -10.36
N TRP A 196 5.63 5.76 -11.41
CA TRP A 196 5.03 4.44 -11.53
C TRP A 196 5.95 3.43 -12.22
N THR A 197 5.69 2.17 -11.96
CA THR A 197 6.28 1.02 -12.65
C THR A 197 5.30 0.47 -13.67
N ASP A 198 5.78 0.09 -14.86
CA ASP A 198 4.95 -0.55 -15.88
C ASP A 198 5.57 -1.89 -16.32
N TRP A 199 4.78 -2.96 -16.27
CA TRP A 199 5.23 -4.32 -16.61
C TRP A 199 5.41 -4.57 -18.10
N ASN A 200 4.59 -3.94 -18.94
CA ASN A 200 4.61 -4.15 -20.39
C ASN A 200 5.70 -3.31 -21.03
N MET A 201 5.87 -2.07 -20.57
CA MET A 201 6.96 -1.18 -21.00
C MET A 201 8.29 -1.54 -20.33
N ARG A 202 8.27 -2.20 -19.17
CA ARG A 202 9.45 -2.50 -18.33
C ARG A 202 10.21 -1.24 -17.94
N THR A 203 9.45 -0.27 -17.44
CA THR A 203 9.96 1.08 -17.17
C THR A 203 9.59 1.52 -15.77
N VAL A 204 10.41 2.44 -15.25
CA VAL A 204 9.99 3.38 -14.22
C VAL A 204 9.83 4.73 -14.90
N GLU A 205 8.67 5.34 -14.72
CA GLU A 205 8.31 6.61 -15.35
C GLU A 205 7.83 7.61 -14.31
N LYS A 206 7.81 8.87 -14.68
CA LYS A 206 7.22 9.94 -13.89
C LYS A 206 6.47 10.94 -14.76
N GLY A 207 5.64 11.73 -14.13
CA GLY A 207 5.15 13.01 -14.65
C GLY A 207 4.31 13.75 -13.62
N ASN A 208 3.69 14.86 -14.01
CA ASN A 208 3.01 15.73 -13.07
C ASN A 208 1.79 15.05 -12.44
N LYS A 209 1.69 15.06 -11.11
CA LYS A 209 0.63 14.36 -10.36
C LYS A 209 -0.76 14.98 -10.48
N TYR A 210 -0.90 16.17 -11.07
CA TYR A 210 -2.19 16.84 -11.21
C TYR A 210 -2.77 16.72 -12.62
N ASN A 211 -1.92 16.80 -13.65
CA ASN A 211 -2.37 16.87 -15.05
C ASN A 211 -1.65 15.92 -16.00
N GLY A 212 -0.75 15.06 -15.50
CA GLY A 212 0.00 14.09 -16.30
C GLY A 212 1.02 14.68 -17.29
N SER A 213 1.23 16.00 -17.29
CA SER A 213 2.21 16.63 -18.17
C SER A 213 3.66 16.27 -17.78
N GLY A 214 4.59 16.46 -18.72
CA GLY A 214 6.01 16.23 -18.45
C GLY A 214 6.36 14.76 -18.22
N ARG A 215 5.65 13.84 -18.87
CA ARG A 215 5.94 12.40 -18.81
C ARG A 215 7.39 12.13 -19.22
N GLN A 216 8.12 11.41 -18.38
CA GLN A 216 9.52 11.07 -18.57
C GLN A 216 9.77 9.62 -18.14
N MET A 217 10.46 8.86 -18.99
CA MET A 217 11.08 7.59 -18.59
C MET A 217 12.33 7.88 -17.74
N LEU A 218 12.38 7.28 -16.56
CA LEU A 218 13.51 7.39 -15.63
C LEU A 218 14.46 6.20 -15.75
N VAL A 219 13.90 4.99 -15.84
CA VAL A 219 14.66 3.75 -15.88
C VAL A 219 14.00 2.79 -16.85
N ASN A 220 14.81 2.04 -17.59
CA ASN A 220 14.41 0.88 -18.38
C ASN A 220 14.99 -0.37 -17.71
N THR A 221 14.15 -1.34 -17.39
CA THR A 221 14.50 -2.54 -16.66
C THR A 221 14.50 -3.77 -17.56
N THR A 222 15.40 -4.71 -17.30
CA THR A 222 15.45 -5.98 -18.05
C THR A 222 14.25 -6.88 -17.73
N HIS A 223 13.82 -6.86 -16.47
CA HIS A 223 12.69 -7.61 -15.92
C HIS A 223 11.50 -6.68 -15.60
N ARG A 224 10.34 -7.27 -15.31
CA ARG A 224 9.16 -6.52 -14.85
C ARG A 224 9.48 -5.81 -13.52
N PRO A 225 9.39 -4.48 -13.45
CA PRO A 225 9.54 -3.77 -12.19
C PRO A 225 8.27 -3.96 -11.36
N PHE A 226 8.42 -4.44 -10.12
CA PHE A 226 7.30 -4.60 -9.18
C PHE A 226 7.06 -3.28 -8.44
N ASP A 227 7.29 -3.26 -7.13
CA ASP A 227 6.94 -2.14 -6.26
C ASP A 227 7.94 -0.96 -6.33
N ILE A 228 7.48 0.24 -5.99
CA ILE A 228 8.27 1.47 -5.98
C ILE A 228 7.84 2.40 -4.84
N HIS A 229 8.84 2.92 -4.12
CA HIS A 229 8.62 3.92 -3.06
C HIS A 229 9.64 5.05 -3.15
N VAL A 230 9.19 6.28 -2.91
CA VAL A 230 10.11 7.39 -2.63
C VAL A 230 10.60 7.28 -1.18
N CYS A 231 11.90 7.09 -0.99
CA CYS A 231 12.51 7.12 0.33
C CYS A 231 12.89 8.56 0.71
N HIS A 232 11.94 9.30 1.31
CA HIS A 232 12.17 10.67 1.78
C HIS A 232 11.47 10.95 3.12
N PRO A 233 12.05 11.79 4.00
CA PRO A 233 11.40 12.29 5.22
C PRO A 233 9.91 12.62 5.17
N TYR A 234 9.47 13.32 4.12
CA TYR A 234 8.07 13.72 3.95
C TYR A 234 7.13 12.59 3.54
N ARG A 235 7.65 11.41 3.20
CA ARG A 235 6.83 10.20 2.97
C ARG A 235 6.49 9.48 4.26
N GLN A 236 7.24 9.74 5.33
CA GLN A 236 6.98 9.25 6.68
C GLN A 236 7.07 10.41 7.68
N PRO A 237 6.12 11.36 7.63
CA PRO A 237 6.13 12.51 8.52
C PRO A 237 5.92 12.03 9.97
N ILE A 238 6.76 12.54 10.87
CA ILE A 238 6.59 12.34 12.31
C ILE A 238 5.55 13.36 12.75
N CYS A 239 4.34 12.91 13.07
CA CYS A 239 3.37 13.79 13.69
C CYS A 239 3.73 13.95 15.18
N GLU A 240 3.98 15.19 15.62
CA GLU A 240 3.97 15.53 17.04
C GLU A 240 2.54 15.42 17.58
N PHE A 241 2.10 14.21 17.92
CA PHE A 241 0.83 14.02 18.61
C PHE A 241 1.05 14.14 20.13
N ASN A 242 0.37 15.11 20.75
CA ASN A 242 0.27 15.27 22.20
C ASN A 242 0.00 13.90 22.86
N LEU A 243 0.84 13.56 23.85
CA LEU A 243 0.96 12.27 24.54
C LEU A 243 -0.36 11.65 25.06
N TRP A 244 -1.45 12.41 25.12
CA TRP A 244 -2.75 11.96 25.61
C TRP A 244 -3.48 10.97 24.69
N ASN A 245 -3.39 11.09 23.36
CA ASN A 245 -4.12 10.21 22.45
C ASN A 245 -3.48 8.83 22.27
N PHE A 246 -2.18 8.70 22.57
CA PHE A 246 -1.46 7.43 22.48
C PHE A 246 -1.96 6.41 23.51
N PHE A 247 -2.25 6.88 24.74
CA PHE A 247 -2.71 6.02 25.84
C PHE A 247 -4.07 5.36 25.57
N ILE A 248 -4.98 6.03 24.86
CA ILE A 248 -6.32 5.49 24.61
C ILE A 248 -6.30 4.43 23.50
N ARG A 249 -5.48 4.62 22.45
CA ARG A 249 -5.44 3.69 21.30
C ARG A 249 -4.60 2.44 21.56
N THR A 250 -3.59 2.48 22.43
CA THR A 250 -2.81 1.28 22.78
C THR A 250 -3.54 0.35 23.75
N PHE A 251 -4.44 0.86 24.59
CA PHE A 251 -5.22 0.01 25.52
C PHE A 251 -6.38 -0.73 24.88
N SER A 252 -6.95 -0.24 23.77
CA SER A 252 -8.06 -0.93 23.09
C SER A 252 -7.65 -2.23 22.39
N LEU A 253 -6.36 -2.51 22.25
CA LEU A 253 -5.84 -3.76 21.69
C LEU A 253 -5.61 -4.87 22.74
N PHE A 254 -5.78 -4.60 24.04
CA PHE A 254 -5.46 -5.54 25.13
C PHE A 254 -6.64 -5.91 26.04
N LEU A 255 -7.89 -5.56 25.72
CA LEU A 255 -9.05 -5.81 26.59
C LEU A 255 -10.09 -6.80 26.08
N TYR A 256 -9.72 -7.70 25.17
CA TYR A 256 -10.52 -8.88 24.88
C TYR A 256 -9.64 -10.14 24.88
N PHE A 257 -9.30 -10.59 26.09
CA PHE A 257 -9.09 -12.00 26.43
C PHE A 257 -10.18 -12.40 27.42
#